data_AF-A0A9E4GLR5-F1
#
_entry.id   AF-A0A9E4GLR5-F1
#
_cell.length_a   1.000
_cell.length_b   1.000
_cell.length_c   1.000
_cell.angle_alpha   90.00
_cell.angle_beta   90.00
_cell.angle_gamma   90.00
#
_symmetry.space_group_name_H-M   'P 1'
#
loop_
_entity.id
_entity.type
_entity.pdbx_description
1 polymer ?
#
loop_
_entity_poly.entity_id
_entity_poly.type
_entity_poly.pdbx_seq_one_letter_code
_entity_poly.pdbx_strand_id
1 'polypeptide(L)'
;MIANHVWIEKSEPSENDACDVIVRMEDGSHYTASFVTLAWLRRQLDLGFHGACDHPHCNPVRYAAIDTPHVLVDDLECDTLLDVIECMIDLGTFEGRFTRVSGDEAIHPGGVRTPCVTHEMVTFVISDVLSVTGVT
;
A
#
# COMPACT_ATOMS: atom_id res chain seq x y z
N MET A 1 17.46 -6.68 9.49
CA MET A 1 16.07 -6.99 9.12
C MET A 1 16.11 -7.77 7.82
N ILE A 2 15.37 -8.85 7.70
CA ILE A 2 15.27 -9.61 6.45
C ILE A 2 13.78 -9.80 6.17
N ALA A 3 13.34 -9.36 5.00
CA ALA A 3 11.98 -9.58 4.54
C ALA A 3 11.82 -11.05 4.13
N ASN A 4 10.77 -11.69 4.64
CA ASN A 4 10.46 -13.08 4.32
C ASN A 4 9.30 -13.15 3.32
N HIS A 5 8.26 -12.32 3.47
CA HIS A 5 7.11 -12.31 2.57
C HIS A 5 6.63 -10.88 2.31
N VAL A 6 6.17 -10.62 1.07
CA VAL A 6 5.57 -9.34 0.65
C VAL A 6 4.20 -9.59 0.02
N TRP A 7 3.18 -8.85 0.46
CA TRP A 7 1.85 -8.84 -0.13
C TRP A 7 1.55 -7.46 -0.70
N ILE A 8 0.95 -7.43 -1.89
CA ILE A 8 0.49 -6.20 -2.54
C ILE A 8 -1.04 -6.25 -2.63
N GLU A 9 -1.68 -5.25 -2.04
CA GLU A 9 -3.09 -4.94 -2.25
C GLU A 9 -3.18 -3.77 -3.22
N LYS A 10 -3.52 -4.07 -4.48
CA LYS A 10 -3.78 -3.02 -5.47
C LYS A 10 -5.12 -2.37 -5.17
N SER A 11 -5.18 -1.06 -5.36
CA SER A 11 -6.45 -0.33 -5.41
C SER A 11 -7.30 -0.79 -6.62
N GLU A 12 -8.55 -0.34 -6.68
CA GLU A 12 -9.48 -0.66 -7.77
C GLU A 12 -8.81 -0.51 -9.16
N PRO A 13 -9.18 -1.31 -10.18
CA PRO A 13 -8.51 -1.30 -11.49
C PRO A 13 -8.48 0.09 -12.18
N SER A 14 -9.43 0.97 -11.83
CA SER A 14 -9.50 2.35 -12.30
C SER A 14 -8.45 3.27 -11.66
N GLU A 15 -7.85 2.87 -10.54
CA GLU A 15 -6.89 3.62 -9.73
C GLU A 15 -5.58 2.83 -9.59
N ASN A 16 -5.02 2.42 -10.72
CA ASN A 16 -3.75 1.66 -10.80
C ASN A 16 -2.50 2.53 -10.58
N ASP A 17 -2.59 3.52 -9.69
CA ASP A 17 -1.52 4.45 -9.35
C ASP A 17 -1.18 4.48 -7.86
N ALA A 18 -1.86 3.64 -7.06
CA ALA A 18 -1.52 3.33 -5.67
C ALA A 18 -1.70 1.83 -5.35
N CYS A 19 -0.94 1.35 -4.36
CA CYS A 19 -1.16 0.06 -3.73
C CYS A 19 -0.64 0.04 -2.29
N ASP A 20 -1.24 -0.80 -1.45
CA ASP A 20 -0.72 -1.06 -0.11
C ASP A 20 0.20 -2.27 -0.12
N VAL A 21 1.34 -2.12 0.56
CA VAL A 21 2.37 -3.15 0.64
C VAL A 21 2.52 -3.58 2.08
N ILE A 22 2.38 -4.89 2.32
CA ILE A 22 2.58 -5.51 3.61
C ILE A 22 3.83 -6.38 3.54
N VAL A 23 4.73 -6.20 4.50
CA VAL A 23 5.99 -6.96 4.60
C VAL A 23 5.99 -7.72 5.93
N ARG A 24 6.22 -9.04 5.87
CA ARG A 24 6.53 -9.86 7.05
C ARG A 24 8.02 -10.09 7.13
N MET A 25 8.61 -9.72 8.25
CA MET A 25 10.01 -9.99 8.57
C MET A 25 10.22 -11.41 9.09
N GLU A 26 11.46 -11.89 9.09
CA GLU A 26 11.84 -13.19 9.66
C GLU A 26 11.48 -13.36 11.15
N ASP A 27 11.51 -12.27 11.94
CA ASP A 27 11.14 -12.29 13.35
C ASP A 27 9.61 -12.36 13.58
N GLY A 28 8.82 -12.45 12.51
CA GLY A 28 7.37 -12.51 12.53
C GLY A 28 6.67 -11.14 12.63
N SER A 29 7.42 -10.04 12.74
CA SER A 29 6.84 -8.70 12.71
C SER A 29 6.29 -8.34 11.34
N HIS A 30 5.19 -7.59 11.33
CA HIS A 30 4.52 -7.13 10.11
C HIS A 30 4.62 -5.62 10.01
N TYR A 31 4.81 -5.15 8.79
CA TYR A 31 4.96 -3.74 8.43
C TYR A 31 4.07 -3.42 7.25
N THR A 32 3.51 -2.22 7.22
CA THR A 32 2.68 -1.74 6.11
C THR A 32 3.10 -0.34 5.67
N ALA A 33 3.04 -0.09 4.36
CA ALA A 33 3.20 1.23 3.76
C ALA A 33 2.41 1.32 2.46
N SER A 34 1.96 2.54 2.13
CA SER A 34 1.31 2.82 0.85
C SER A 34 2.35 3.22 -0.19
N PHE A 35 2.35 2.56 -1.33
CA PHE A 35 3.18 2.88 -2.49
C PHE A 35 2.32 3.60 -3.52
N VAL A 36 2.86 4.67 -4.10
CA VAL A 36 2.13 5.53 -5.03
C VAL A 36 3.03 5.95 -6.18
N THR A 37 2.42 6.29 -7.31
CA THR A 37 3.11 6.88 -8.45
C THR A 37 2.91 8.39 -8.51
N LEU A 38 3.63 9.06 -9.42
CA LEU A 38 3.40 10.48 -9.71
C LEU A 38 1.99 10.77 -10.23
N ALA A 39 1.34 9.80 -10.89
CA ALA A 39 -0.04 9.96 -11.35
C ALA A 39 -1.01 10.12 -10.18
N TRP A 40 -0.83 9.33 -9.12
CA TRP A 40 -1.61 9.45 -7.90
C TRP A 40 -1.40 10.81 -7.24
N LEU A 41 -0.15 11.26 -7.10
CA LEU A 41 0.13 12.56 -6.49
C LEU A 41 -0.52 13.72 -7.27
N ARG A 42 -0.48 13.67 -8.60
CA ARG A 42 -1.16 14.67 -9.45
C ARG A 42 -2.67 14.69 -9.21
N ARG A 43 -3.30 13.51 -9.14
CA ARG A 43 -4.72 13.39 -8.79
C ARG A 43 -5.03 14.01 -7.42
N GLN A 44 -4.21 13.74 -6.41
CA GLN A 44 -4.41 14.33 -5.08
C GLN A 44 -4.28 15.86 -5.10
N LEU A 45 -3.32 16.40 -5.85
CA LEU A 45 -3.16 17.85 -6.02
C LEU A 45 -4.37 18.50 -6.69
N ASP A 46 -4.93 17.86 -7.71
CA ASP A 46 -6.12 18.35 -8.41
C ASP A 46 -7.37 18.23 -7.53
N LEU A 47 -7.49 17.18 -6.71
CA LEU A 47 -8.59 17.06 -5.73
C LEU A 47 -8.56 18.19 -4.70
N GLY A 48 -7.39 18.52 -4.14
CA GLY A 48 -7.24 19.65 -3.22
C GLY A 48 -7.60 20.99 -3.88
N PHE A 49 -7.21 21.18 -5.14
CA PHE A 49 -7.57 22.37 -5.91
C PHE A 49 -9.09 22.47 -6.16
N HIS A 50 -9.72 21.39 -6.61
CA HIS A 50 -11.16 21.38 -6.86
C HIS A 50 -11.96 21.63 -5.58
N GLY A 51 -11.58 20.99 -4.47
CA GLY A 51 -12.23 21.24 -3.17
C GLY A 51 -12.08 22.69 -2.71
N ALA A 52 -10.95 23.34 -3.01
CA ALA A 52 -10.76 24.76 -2.69
C ALA A 52 -11.57 25.70 -3.60
N CYS A 53 -11.81 25.35 -4.86
CA CYS A 53 -12.66 26.11 -5.78
C CYS A 53 -14.11 26.23 -5.28
N ASP A 54 -14.60 25.22 -4.57
CA ASP A 54 -15.96 25.20 -4.01
C ASP A 54 -16.09 26.02 -2.71
N HIS A 55 -14.99 26.60 -2.22
CA HIS A 55 -14.98 27.36 -0.97
C HIS A 55 -14.77 28.87 -1.19
N PRO A 56 -15.78 29.73 -0.92
CA PRO A 56 -15.78 31.15 -1.31
C PRO A 56 -14.74 32.03 -0.60
N HIS A 57 -14.10 31.51 0.46
CA HIS A 57 -13.07 32.22 1.22
C HIS A 57 -11.67 31.61 1.07
N CYS A 58 -11.50 30.64 0.16
CA CYS A 58 -10.21 30.03 -0.13
C CYS A 58 -9.69 30.49 -1.49
N ASN A 59 -8.40 30.80 -1.58
CA ASN A 59 -7.74 30.93 -2.88
C ASN A 59 -7.41 29.52 -3.37
N PRO A 60 -7.90 29.09 -4.56
CA PRO A 60 -7.67 27.73 -5.03
C PRO A 60 -6.20 27.55 -5.42
N VAL A 61 -5.54 26.64 -4.70
CA VAL A 61 -4.14 26.25 -4.91
C VAL A 61 -4.10 24.72 -4.98
N ARG A 62 -3.22 24.18 -5.83
CA ARG A 62 -2.97 22.73 -5.86
C ARG A 62 -2.14 22.32 -4.65
N TYR A 63 -2.71 21.48 -3.82
CA TYR A 63 -2.04 20.91 -2.66
C TYR A 63 -2.57 19.51 -2.38
N ALA A 64 -1.75 18.69 -1.73
CA ALA A 64 -2.11 17.37 -1.25
C ALA A 64 -1.56 17.23 0.17
N ALA A 65 -2.42 16.93 1.13
CA ALA A 65 -1.99 16.53 2.47
C ALA A 65 -1.65 15.04 2.44
N ILE A 66 -0.44 14.68 2.89
CA ILE A 66 0.07 13.32 2.85
C ILE A 66 0.40 12.94 4.29
N ASP A 67 -0.57 12.32 4.97
CA ASP A 67 -0.50 12.06 6.41
C ASP A 67 0.20 10.74 6.75
N THR A 68 0.07 9.72 5.90
CA THR A 68 0.79 8.45 6.04
C THR A 68 2.12 8.48 5.29
N PRO A 69 3.12 7.69 5.69
CA PRO A 69 4.34 7.57 4.90
C PRO A 69 4.00 6.90 3.56
N HIS A 70 4.00 7.69 2.50
CA HIS A 70 3.85 7.19 1.14
C HIS A 70 5.23 7.01 0.52
N VAL A 71 5.46 5.85 -0.08
CA VAL A 71 6.65 5.58 -0.88
C VAL A 71 6.31 5.90 -2.34
N LEU A 72 6.95 6.94 -2.88
CA LEU A 72 6.77 7.33 -4.27
C LEU A 72 7.71 6.50 -5.15
N VAL A 73 7.14 5.81 -6.14
CA VAL A 73 7.85 4.97 -7.13
C VAL A 73 7.42 5.33 -8.56
N ASP A 74 8.17 4.89 -9.57
CA ASP A 74 7.86 5.19 -10.97
C ASP A 74 6.67 4.35 -11.47
N ASP A 75 6.68 3.07 -11.13
CA ASP A 75 5.63 2.10 -11.41
C ASP A 75 5.37 1.18 -10.20
N LEU A 76 4.23 0.47 -10.26
CA LEU A 76 3.78 -0.45 -9.21
C LEU A 76 3.94 -1.92 -9.64
N GLU A 77 4.96 -2.20 -10.47
CA GLU A 77 5.30 -3.58 -10.79
C GLU A 77 5.95 -4.26 -9.58
N CYS A 78 5.66 -5.55 -9.41
CA CYS A 78 6.10 -6.32 -8.24
C CYS A 78 7.62 -6.28 -8.08
N ASP A 79 8.38 -6.41 -9.18
CA ASP A 79 9.85 -6.35 -9.16
C ASP A 79 10.36 -5.00 -8.64
N THR A 80 9.82 -3.89 -9.15
CA THR A 80 10.16 -2.53 -8.70
C THR A 80 9.89 -2.36 -7.20
N LEU A 81 8.75 -2.85 -6.72
CA LEU A 81 8.38 -2.75 -5.31
C LEU A 81 9.32 -3.55 -4.42
N LEU A 82 9.68 -4.78 -4.82
CA LEU A 82 10.63 -5.62 -4.08
C LEU A 82 12.01 -4.99 -4.02
N ASP A 83 12.54 -4.53 -5.16
CA ASP A 83 13.85 -3.87 -5.24
C ASP A 83 13.93 -2.65 -4.31
N VAL A 84 12.84 -1.85 -4.26
CA VAL A 84 12.76 -0.70 -3.37
C VAL A 84 12.74 -1.11 -1.89
N ILE A 85 11.99 -2.16 -1.54
CA ILE A 85 11.92 -2.67 -0.16
C ILE A 85 13.30 -3.19 0.29
N GLU A 86 13.95 -4.00 -0.54
CA GLU A 86 15.30 -4.52 -0.28
C GLU A 86 16.31 -3.39 -0.12
N CYS A 87 16.27 -2.41 -1.03
CA CYS A 87 17.12 -1.22 -0.95
C CYS A 87 16.89 -0.45 0.37
N MET A 88 15.65 -0.26 0.81
CA MET A 88 15.35 0.41 2.08
C MET A 88 15.82 -0.37 3.31
N ILE A 89 15.79 -1.71 3.25
CA ILE A 89 16.30 -2.58 4.31
C ILE A 89 17.82 -2.43 4.40
N ASP A 90 18.52 -2.52 3.27
CA ASP A 90 19.98 -2.42 3.19
C ASP A 90 20.49 -1.04 3.61
N LEU A 91 19.77 0.02 3.25
CA LEU A 91 20.08 1.39 3.66
C LEU A 91 19.67 1.69 5.11
N GLY A 92 18.99 0.78 5.80
CA GLY A 92 18.51 0.98 7.17
C GLY A 92 17.42 2.05 7.31
N THR A 93 16.72 2.39 6.22
CA THR A 93 15.66 3.42 6.21
C THR A 93 14.25 2.84 6.33
N PHE A 94 14.12 1.52 6.22
CA PHE A 94 12.84 0.80 6.20
C PHE A 94 11.90 1.16 7.36
N GLU A 95 12.35 1.09 8.61
CA GLU A 95 11.50 1.32 9.80
C GLU A 95 10.94 2.75 9.89
N GLY A 96 11.59 3.74 9.25
CA GLY A 96 11.11 5.11 9.20
C GLY A 96 10.07 5.37 8.12
N ARG A 97 9.83 4.40 7.23
CA ARG A 97 8.91 4.52 6.07
C ARG A 97 7.74 3.55 6.14
N PHE A 98 7.82 2.55 7.00
CA PHE A 98 6.75 1.59 7.23
C PHE A 98 6.17 1.73 8.63
N THR A 99 4.87 1.56 8.73
CA THR A 99 4.18 1.44 10.02
C THR A 99 4.23 0.00 10.49
N ARG A 100 4.75 -0.23 11.69
CA ARG A 100 4.73 -1.56 12.31
C ARG A 100 3.31 -1.92 12.77
N VAL A 101 2.79 -3.04 12.29
CA VAL A 101 1.48 -3.56 12.69
C VAL A 101 1.63 -4.24 14.06
N SER A 102 0.87 -3.79 15.05
CA SER A 102 0.93 -4.29 16.43
C SER A 102 -0.40 -4.91 16.85
N GLY A 103 -0.58 -6.23 16.68
CA GLY A 103 -1.60 -7.06 17.33
C GLY A 103 -3.09 -6.82 16.98
N ASP A 104 -3.77 -7.89 16.53
CA ASP A 104 -5.22 -8.10 16.31
C ASP A 104 -5.99 -7.16 15.37
N GLU A 105 -5.34 -6.20 14.71
CA GLU A 105 -5.83 -5.70 13.42
C GLU A 105 -5.58 -6.78 12.38
N ALA A 106 -6.53 -7.71 12.31
CA ALA A 106 -6.66 -8.65 11.23
C ALA A 106 -6.59 -7.88 9.91
N ILE A 107 -5.43 -7.99 9.24
CA ILE A 107 -5.30 -8.25 7.81
C ILE A 107 -6.70 -8.30 7.17
N HIS A 108 -7.20 -7.15 6.70
CA HIS A 108 -8.57 -7.04 6.24
C HIS A 108 -8.79 -8.00 5.04
N PRO A 109 -9.73 -8.96 5.11
CA PRO A 109 -9.92 -9.96 4.04
C PRO A 109 -10.74 -9.44 2.84
N GLY A 110 -10.78 -8.12 2.61
CA GLY A 110 -11.65 -7.51 1.58
C GLY A 110 -11.00 -7.30 0.22
N GLY A 111 -9.66 -7.34 0.12
CA GLY A 111 -8.92 -7.07 -1.11
C GLY A 111 -8.45 -8.33 -1.81
N VAL A 112 -8.40 -8.31 -3.15
CA VAL A 112 -7.69 -9.33 -3.93
C VAL A 112 -6.20 -9.16 -3.67
N ARG A 113 -5.66 -9.98 -2.76
CA ARG A 113 -4.23 -9.99 -2.44
C ARG A 113 -3.46 -10.74 -3.51
N THR A 114 -2.57 -10.04 -4.19
CA THR A 114 -1.61 -10.70 -5.08
C THR A 114 -0.30 -10.88 -4.31
N PRO A 115 0.10 -12.12 -4.00
CA PRO A 115 1.39 -12.36 -3.36
C PRO A 115 2.49 -11.97 -4.35
N CYS A 116 3.41 -11.11 -3.91
CA CYS A 116 4.63 -10.78 -4.63
C CYS A 116 5.73 -11.63 -3.97
N VAL A 117 6.05 -12.76 -4.60
CA VAL A 117 6.83 -13.83 -3.97
C VAL A 117 8.31 -13.57 -4.21
N THR A 118 9.03 -13.20 -3.14
CA THR A 118 10.49 -13.28 -3.10
C THR A 118 10.93 -14.74 -3.24
N HIS A 119 12.02 -14.99 -3.96
CA HIS A 119 12.51 -16.35 -4.23
C HIS A 119 12.70 -17.16 -2.93
N GLU A 120 12.11 -18.36 -2.95
CA GLU A 120 12.03 -19.40 -1.90
C GLU A 120 10.84 -19.34 -0.91
N MET A 121 9.91 -20.28 -1.14
CA MET A 121 8.89 -20.86 -0.25
C MET A 121 7.42 -20.36 -0.29
N VAL A 122 6.60 -21.25 -0.87
CA VAL A 122 5.25 -21.73 -0.46
C VAL A 122 4.09 -20.72 -0.42
N THR A 123 3.26 -20.82 -1.45
CA THR A 123 1.89 -20.33 -1.58
C THR A 123 0.98 -20.69 -0.40
N PHE A 124 0.42 -19.67 0.25
CA PHE A 124 -0.87 -19.79 0.95
C PHE A 124 -1.84 -18.77 0.35
N VAL A 125 -2.75 -19.26 -0.49
CA VAL A 125 -3.88 -18.47 -1.01
C VAL A 125 -4.99 -18.59 0.02
N ILE A 126 -5.26 -17.52 0.78
CA ILE A 126 -6.47 -17.44 1.59
C ILE A 126 -7.59 -17.05 0.64
N SER A 127 -8.37 -18.03 0.19
CA SER A 127 -9.72 -17.80 -0.32
C SER A 127 -10.69 -18.22 0.77
N ASP A 128 -11.27 -17.25 1.47
CA ASP A 128 -12.51 -17.47 2.19
C ASP A 128 -13.65 -16.82 1.40
N VAL A 129 -14.41 -17.68 0.73
CA VAL A 129 -15.68 -17.34 0.07
C VAL A 129 -16.75 -17.31 1.16
N LEU A 130 -17.17 -16.12 1.58
CA LEU A 130 -18.39 -15.96 2.38
C LEU A 130 -19.61 -15.95 1.46
N SER A 131 -20.14 -17.13 1.13
CA SER A 131 -21.55 -17.24 0.75
C SER A 131 -22.39 -17.22 2.03
N VAL A 132 -22.87 -16.04 2.44
CA VAL A 132 -23.88 -15.94 3.49
C VAL A 132 -25.21 -16.42 2.93
N THR A 133 -25.65 -17.59 3.40
CA THR A 133 -27.00 -18.12 3.24
C THR A 133 -28.02 -17.14 3.84
N GLY A 134 -28.77 -16.46 2.98
CA GLY A 134 -30.02 -15.80 3.35
C GLY A 134 -31.18 -16.79 3.18
N VAL A 135 -31.56 -17.46 4.26
CA VAL A 135 -32.85 -18.14 4.37
C VAL A 135 -33.90 -17.07 4.67
N THR A 136 -34.89 -16.91 3.80
CA THR A 136 -36.30 -16.80 4.21
C THR A 136 -37.20 -17.29 3.08
#